data_AF-A0A661JHM7-F1
#
_entry.id   AF-A0A661JHM7-F1
#
_cell.length_a   1.000
_cell.length_b   1.000
_cell.length_c   1.000
_cell.angle_alpha   90.00
_cell.angle_beta   90.00
_cell.angle_gamma   90.00
#
_symmetry.space_group_name_H-M   'P 1'
#
loop_
_entity.id
_entity.type
_entity.pdbx_description
1 polymer ?
#
loop_
_entity_poly.entity_id
_entity_poly.type
_entity_poly.pdbx_seq_one_letter_code
_entity_poly.pdbx_strand_id
1 'polypeptide(L)'
;MYRQVEETTRRGIIPTLSYVIGIPEEEKEDIDATLSLALQTGILGNNNPLMQMPTVLPGTDFHKKYFGKLTRKVDTYFALGIEFNYGTRLEIDEQLINESPEIFSSFYNIPCKGMPLDQLNIIASYFPFIVNFYPKSFYLLSKECGKSVSDLFLEWLLWVNDKLERDEITLTPSDCYLHFSHYAESLLASLEKVQRKYIHDILRYETNSLDVAQWDTASDKFDLAGADLSNFKPIKSKKIIIDEFQFNIPVIIDDLKKNRVKETYPVEPTTLVFKHENKQLVVNEINEFGKDLLNLSNGRNTLKNISEKLYEKYGSGMTRKDFFESCLEAVQTLGVMNYLSS
;
A
#
# COMPACT_ATOMS: atom_id res chain seq x y z
N MET A 1 14.49 12.45 9.77
CA MET A 1 13.15 11.86 9.55
C MET A 1 13.23 10.41 9.06
N TYR A 2 13.69 10.12 7.84
CA TYR A 2 13.70 8.74 7.28
C TYR A 2 14.26 7.66 8.22
N ARG A 3 15.47 7.89 8.75
CA ARG A 3 16.13 7.00 9.73
C ARG A 3 15.32 6.77 11.01
N GLN A 4 14.60 7.79 11.50
CA GLN A 4 13.78 7.66 12.71
C GLN A 4 12.54 6.80 12.46
N VAL A 5 11.94 6.90 11.26
CA VAL A 5 10.83 6.03 10.85
C VAL A 5 11.31 4.59 10.75
N GLU A 6 12.44 4.35 10.09
CA GLU A 6 13.06 3.03 9.98
C GLU A 6 13.36 2.41 11.36
N GLU A 7 13.99 3.17 12.27
CA GLU A 7 14.31 2.69 13.62
C GLU A 7 13.05 2.38 14.45
N THR A 8 11.98 3.16 14.29
CA THR A 8 10.71 3.00 15.02
C THR A 8 9.92 1.80 14.52
N THR A 9 9.77 1.67 13.21
CA THR A 9 9.06 0.55 12.56
C THR A 9 9.75 -0.78 12.82
N ARG A 10 11.10 -0.83 12.82
CA ARG A 10 11.88 -2.02 13.19
C ARG A 10 11.64 -2.49 14.63
N ARG A 11 11.22 -1.59 15.53
CA ARG A 11 10.85 -1.92 16.92
C ARG A 11 9.38 -2.32 17.08
N GLY A 12 8.63 -2.45 15.99
CA GLY A 12 7.21 -2.82 16.01
C GLY A 12 6.28 -1.67 16.43
N ILE A 13 6.77 -0.43 16.45
CA ILE A 13 5.95 0.75 16.72
C ILE A 13 5.48 1.32 15.37
N ILE A 14 4.18 1.61 15.25
CA ILE A 14 3.57 2.21 14.05
C ILE A 14 3.52 3.74 14.26
N PRO A 15 4.45 4.53 13.69
CA PRO A 15 4.41 5.97 13.84
C PRO A 15 3.29 6.59 13.00
N THR A 16 2.65 7.63 13.53
CA THR A 16 1.87 8.56 12.70
C THR A 16 2.81 9.64 12.16
N LEU A 17 2.88 9.76 10.84
CA LEU A 17 3.73 10.73 10.16
C LEU A 17 2.84 11.86 9.65
N SER A 18 2.93 13.02 10.30
CA SER A 18 2.18 14.21 9.89
C SER A 18 2.99 15.04 8.89
N TYR A 19 2.44 15.18 7.69
CA TYR A 19 2.94 16.00 6.60
C TYR A 19 2.07 17.24 6.50
N VAL A 20 2.70 18.41 6.48
CA VAL A 20 2.02 19.68 6.25
C VAL A 20 2.41 20.18 4.86
N ILE A 21 1.43 20.50 4.02
CA ILE A 21 1.62 21.04 2.67
C ILE A 21 0.79 22.31 2.49
N GLY A 22 1.26 23.22 1.64
CA GLY A 22 0.57 24.48 1.38
C GLY A 22 0.97 25.59 2.36
N ILE A 23 2.19 25.55 2.89
CA ILE A 23 2.77 26.68 3.62
C ILE A 23 2.90 27.86 2.63
N PRO A 24 2.60 29.10 3.03
CA PRO A 24 2.46 30.22 2.09
C PRO A 24 3.68 30.48 1.20
N GLU A 25 4.88 30.15 1.69
CA GLU A 25 6.14 30.28 0.97
C GLU A 25 6.52 29.08 0.10
N GLU A 26 5.85 27.92 0.24
CA GLU A 26 6.18 26.73 -0.55
C GLU A 26 5.91 26.96 -2.04
N GLU A 27 6.88 26.55 -2.85
CA GLU A 27 6.73 26.41 -4.29
C GLU A 27 6.26 24.98 -4.61
N LYS A 28 5.87 24.73 -5.87
CA LYS A 28 5.33 23.42 -6.28
C LYS A 28 6.32 22.28 -6.00
N GLU A 29 7.60 22.55 -6.19
CA GLU A 29 8.69 21.61 -5.98
C GLU A 29 8.82 21.18 -4.51
N ASP A 30 8.54 22.08 -3.56
CA ASP A 30 8.56 21.78 -2.12
C ASP A 30 7.41 20.84 -1.74
N ILE A 31 6.23 21.07 -2.32
CA ILE A 31 5.06 20.22 -2.16
C ILE A 31 5.37 18.83 -2.73
N ASP A 32 5.88 18.74 -3.96
CA ASP A 32 6.25 17.48 -4.61
C ASP A 32 7.35 16.71 -3.86
N ALA A 33 8.31 17.42 -3.25
CA ALA A 33 9.32 16.82 -2.38
C ALA A 33 8.68 16.20 -1.13
N THR A 34 7.69 16.87 -0.53
CA THR A 34 6.93 16.37 0.62
C THR A 34 6.10 15.13 0.25
N LEU A 35 5.41 15.14 -0.90
CA LEU A 35 4.66 13.98 -1.40
C LEU A 35 5.58 12.80 -1.71
N SER A 36 6.75 13.07 -2.31
CA SER A 36 7.78 12.05 -2.56
C SER A 36 8.28 11.43 -1.25
N LEU A 37 8.49 12.23 -0.21
CA LEU A 37 8.90 11.76 1.12
C LEU A 37 7.81 10.91 1.78
N ALA A 38 6.53 11.27 1.61
CA ALA A 38 5.41 10.47 2.08
C ALA A 38 5.39 9.09 1.39
N LEU A 39 5.57 9.01 0.07
CA LEU A 39 5.70 7.73 -0.64
C LEU A 39 6.90 6.91 -0.14
N GLN A 40 8.08 7.54 -0.04
CA GLN A 40 9.31 6.86 0.40
C GLN A 40 9.20 6.28 1.80
N THR A 41 8.51 6.97 2.71
CA THR A 41 8.24 6.43 4.05
C THR A 41 7.13 5.39 4.02
N GLY A 42 6.10 5.53 3.18
CA GLY A 42 5.12 4.48 2.88
C GLY A 42 5.76 3.17 2.39
N ILE A 43 6.83 3.26 1.58
CA ILE A 43 7.59 2.09 1.10
C ILE A 43 8.21 1.28 2.27
N LEU A 44 8.62 1.94 3.35
CA LEU A 44 9.13 1.26 4.55
C LEU A 44 8.05 0.38 5.21
N GLY A 45 6.78 0.75 5.03
CA GLY A 45 5.62 0.10 5.63
C GLY A 45 5.38 0.51 7.09
N ASN A 46 4.33 -0.06 7.70
CA ASN A 46 4.01 0.07 9.12
C ASN A 46 3.99 1.51 9.66
N ASN A 47 3.48 2.46 8.90
CA ASN A 47 3.27 3.84 9.33
C ASN A 47 1.85 4.29 8.96
N ASN A 48 1.39 5.33 9.64
CA ASN A 48 0.11 5.97 9.36
C ASN A 48 0.37 7.39 8.83
N PRO A 49 0.33 7.61 7.50
CA PRO A 49 0.53 8.93 6.92
C PRO A 49 -0.70 9.80 7.18
N LEU A 50 -0.47 10.99 7.71
CA LEU A 50 -1.46 12.05 7.86
C LEU A 50 -0.98 13.24 7.04
N MET A 51 -1.83 13.79 6.17
CA MET A 51 -1.50 14.96 5.37
C MET A 51 -2.49 16.07 5.66
N GLN A 52 -1.99 17.27 5.91
CA GLN A 52 -2.80 18.39 6.36
C GLN A 52 -2.34 19.71 5.72
N MET A 53 -3.27 20.64 5.57
CA MET A 53 -2.95 22.02 5.27
C MET A 53 -2.69 22.80 6.58
N PRO A 54 -1.84 23.84 6.57
CA PRO A 54 -1.64 24.72 7.71
C PRO A 54 -2.98 25.26 8.23
N THR A 55 -3.16 25.17 9.55
CA THR A 55 -4.29 25.79 10.23
C THR A 55 -3.82 27.05 10.92
N VAL A 56 -4.55 28.14 10.74
CA VAL A 56 -4.24 29.41 11.39
C VAL A 56 -4.95 29.46 12.73
N LEU A 57 -4.21 29.31 13.82
CA LEU A 57 -4.77 29.38 15.16
C LEU A 57 -4.58 30.79 15.75
N PRO A 58 -5.64 31.41 16.32
CA PRO A 58 -5.55 32.73 16.93
C PRO A 58 -4.39 32.82 17.93
N GLY A 59 -3.68 33.96 17.91
CA GLY A 59 -2.57 34.23 18.84
C GLY A 59 -1.23 33.57 18.51
N THR A 60 -1.18 32.63 17.57
CA THR A 60 0.10 32.05 17.09
C THR A 60 0.91 33.04 16.26
N ASP A 61 2.22 32.83 16.18
CA ASP A 61 3.08 33.68 15.32
C ASP A 61 2.73 33.52 13.84
N PHE A 62 2.26 32.33 13.45
CA PHE A 62 1.72 32.07 12.12
C PHE A 62 0.49 32.95 11.85
N HIS A 63 -0.46 33.01 12.78
CA HIS A 63 -1.60 33.93 12.71
C HIS A 63 -1.15 35.39 12.59
N LYS A 64 -0.28 35.87 13.49
CA LYS A 64 0.20 37.26 13.45
C LYS A 64 0.86 37.63 12.11
N LYS A 65 1.62 36.70 11.52
CA LYS A 65 2.35 36.93 10.27
C LYS A 65 1.45 36.98 9.04
N TYR A 66 0.39 36.17 8.99
CA TYR A 66 -0.43 36.01 7.78
C TYR A 66 -1.89 36.44 7.92
N PHE A 67 -2.30 37.01 9.05
CA PHE A 67 -3.69 37.44 9.30
C PHE A 67 -4.26 38.29 8.16
N GLY A 68 -3.50 39.26 7.65
CA GLY A 68 -3.93 40.12 6.54
C GLY A 68 -4.04 39.42 5.16
N LYS A 69 -3.78 38.11 5.09
CA LYS A 69 -3.82 37.29 3.86
C LYS A 69 -4.80 36.12 3.97
N LEU A 70 -5.61 36.07 5.01
CA LEU A 70 -6.59 35.01 5.19
C LEU A 70 -7.62 35.04 4.07
N THR A 71 -7.93 33.85 3.55
CA THR A 71 -8.93 33.63 2.51
C THR A 71 -9.76 32.42 2.90
N ARG A 72 -11.05 32.45 2.62
CA ARG A 72 -11.93 31.33 2.92
C ARG A 72 -12.31 30.64 1.62
N LYS A 73 -11.70 29.46 1.37
CA LYS A 73 -11.91 28.71 0.13
C LYS A 73 -12.22 27.23 0.38
N VAL A 74 -11.57 26.63 1.36
CA VAL A 74 -11.75 25.21 1.70
C VAL A 74 -11.83 25.04 3.21
N ASP A 75 -12.74 24.18 3.66
CA ASP A 75 -12.86 23.82 5.06
C ASP A 75 -11.84 22.73 5.39
N THR A 76 -10.77 23.11 6.10
CA THR A 76 -9.73 22.18 6.56
C THR A 76 -10.18 21.46 7.83
N TYR A 77 -9.43 20.45 8.27
CA TYR A 77 -9.78 19.59 9.41
C TYR A 77 -10.30 20.33 10.67
N PHE A 78 -9.76 21.51 11.00
CA PHE A 78 -10.19 22.29 12.16
C PHE A 78 -11.46 23.12 11.96
N ALA A 79 -11.86 23.33 10.71
CA ALA A 79 -13.11 24.00 10.35
C ALA A 79 -14.29 23.00 10.28
N LEU A 80 -14.01 21.70 10.28
CA LEU A 80 -14.99 20.62 10.23
C LEU A 80 -15.45 20.22 11.64
N GLY A 81 -16.63 19.60 11.74
CA GLY A 81 -17.18 19.06 12.99
C GLY A 81 -18.06 20.03 13.77
N ILE A 82 -18.46 21.13 13.13
CA ILE A 82 -19.30 22.20 13.70
C ILE A 82 -20.58 22.34 12.87
N GLU A 83 -20.93 21.28 12.13
CA GLU A 83 -22.11 21.22 11.28
C GLU A 83 -23.31 20.67 12.07
N PHE A 84 -24.17 21.56 12.56
CA PHE A 84 -25.33 21.19 13.37
C PHE A 84 -26.61 20.93 12.57
N ASN A 85 -26.57 21.12 11.24
CA ASN A 85 -27.73 20.99 10.36
C ASN A 85 -27.42 20.06 9.17
N TYR A 86 -27.60 18.74 9.35
CA TYR A 86 -27.40 17.73 8.30
C TYR A 86 -26.06 17.83 7.55
N GLY A 87 -24.96 18.09 8.27
CA GLY A 87 -23.64 18.25 7.65
C GLY A 87 -23.38 19.64 7.06
N THR A 88 -24.23 20.62 7.35
CA THR A 88 -23.99 22.05 7.10
C THR A 88 -23.95 22.86 8.40
N ARG A 89 -23.20 23.96 8.38
CA ARG A 89 -23.20 24.96 9.46
C ARG A 89 -24.46 25.82 9.39
N LEU A 90 -24.88 26.37 10.53
CA LEU A 90 -26.00 27.31 10.55
C LEU A 90 -25.55 28.65 9.95
N GLU A 91 -26.49 29.36 9.32
CA GLU A 91 -26.20 30.67 8.73
C GLU A 91 -25.72 31.70 9.76
N ILE A 92 -26.18 31.60 11.00
CA ILE A 92 -25.73 32.46 12.11
C ILE A 92 -24.26 32.19 12.49
N ASP A 93 -23.82 30.93 12.43
CA ASP A 93 -22.43 30.56 12.70
C ASP A 93 -21.52 31.09 11.59
N GLU A 94 -21.99 30.95 10.34
CA GLU A 94 -21.33 31.50 9.15
C GLU A 94 -21.16 33.02 9.24
N GLN A 95 -22.20 33.74 9.65
CA GLN A 95 -22.12 35.19 9.90
C GLN A 95 -21.09 35.53 10.98
N LEU A 96 -21.14 34.83 12.12
CA LEU A 96 -20.22 35.06 13.23
C LEU A 96 -18.75 34.83 12.84
N ILE A 97 -18.47 33.75 12.08
CA ILE A 97 -17.13 33.43 11.55
C ILE A 97 -16.64 34.52 10.59
N ASN A 98 -17.54 35.04 9.74
CA ASN A 98 -17.21 36.08 8.77
C ASN A 98 -17.00 37.46 9.41
N GLU A 99 -17.74 37.78 10.48
CA GLU A 99 -17.63 39.07 11.19
C GLU A 99 -16.37 39.18 12.05
N SER A 100 -15.84 38.06 12.54
CA SER A 100 -14.68 38.04 13.44
C SER A 100 -13.54 37.11 12.98
N PRO A 101 -12.88 37.36 11.84
CA PRO A 101 -11.79 36.51 11.33
C PRO A 101 -10.61 36.36 12.30
N GLU A 102 -10.37 37.34 13.19
CA GLU A 102 -9.32 37.28 14.21
C GLU A 102 -9.55 36.15 15.22
N ILE A 103 -10.81 35.96 15.62
CA ILE A 103 -11.22 34.93 16.58
C ILE A 103 -11.39 33.59 15.86
N PHE A 104 -11.94 33.62 14.64
CA PHE A 104 -12.28 32.43 13.86
C PHE A 104 -11.27 32.12 12.74
N SER A 105 -10.00 32.49 12.91
CA SER A 105 -8.97 32.30 11.88
C SER A 105 -8.74 30.83 11.49
N SER A 106 -9.15 29.87 12.33
CA SER A 106 -9.09 28.43 12.04
C SER A 106 -10.00 27.99 10.89
N PHE A 107 -11.00 28.80 10.53
CA PHE A 107 -11.90 28.58 9.39
C PHE A 107 -11.37 29.19 8.08
N TYR A 108 -10.22 29.85 8.13
CA TYR A 108 -9.61 30.49 6.99
C TYR A 108 -8.33 29.75 6.59
N ASN A 109 -8.01 29.88 5.31
CA ASN A 109 -6.81 29.36 4.69
C ASN A 109 -5.85 30.53 4.41
N ILE A 110 -4.57 30.22 4.21
CA ILE A 110 -3.61 31.18 3.67
C ILE A 110 -3.22 30.71 2.26
N PRO A 111 -3.29 31.58 1.24
CA PRO A 111 -2.85 31.23 -0.11
C PRO A 111 -1.40 30.72 -0.11
N CYS A 112 -1.19 29.63 -0.84
CA CYS A 112 0.12 29.07 -1.16
C CYS A 112 0.54 29.50 -2.56
N LYS A 113 1.83 29.75 -2.77
CA LYS A 113 2.38 30.08 -4.10
C LYS A 113 2.43 28.88 -5.01
N GLY A 114 2.87 27.73 -4.48
CA GLY A 114 3.14 26.54 -5.25
C GLY A 114 1.90 25.87 -5.83
N MET A 115 0.72 26.03 -5.21
CA MET A 115 -0.49 25.35 -5.63
C MET A 115 -1.79 26.01 -5.12
N PRO A 116 -2.89 25.98 -5.90
CA PRO A 116 -4.21 26.41 -5.44
C PRO A 116 -4.73 25.62 -4.24
N LEU A 117 -5.47 26.29 -3.34
CA LEU A 117 -5.98 25.70 -2.09
C LEU A 117 -6.92 24.51 -2.31
N ASP A 118 -7.71 24.52 -3.39
CA ASP A 118 -8.60 23.44 -3.78
C ASP A 118 -7.81 22.17 -4.13
N GLN A 119 -6.73 22.29 -4.91
CA GLN A 119 -5.85 21.16 -5.21
C GLN A 119 -5.10 20.67 -3.96
N LEU A 120 -4.59 21.60 -3.13
CA LEU A 120 -3.95 21.25 -1.86
C LEU A 120 -4.90 20.47 -0.94
N ASN A 121 -6.17 20.88 -0.87
CA ASN A 121 -7.18 20.20 -0.07
C ASN A 121 -7.47 18.78 -0.57
N ILE A 122 -7.58 18.62 -1.90
CA ILE A 122 -7.74 17.32 -2.56
C ILE A 122 -6.55 16.40 -2.23
N ILE A 123 -5.32 16.91 -2.36
CA ILE A 123 -4.10 16.15 -2.06
C ILE A 123 -4.08 15.78 -0.57
N ALA A 124 -4.30 16.74 0.34
CA ALA A 124 -4.29 16.48 1.77
C ALA A 124 -5.34 15.43 2.19
N SER A 125 -6.51 15.44 1.54
CA SER A 125 -7.62 14.53 1.85
C SER A 125 -7.38 13.11 1.35
N TYR A 126 -6.79 12.95 0.16
CA TYR A 126 -6.82 11.67 -0.56
C TYR A 126 -5.45 11.03 -0.83
N PHE A 127 -4.37 11.81 -0.86
CA PHE A 127 -3.03 11.27 -1.09
C PHE A 127 -2.60 10.19 -0.07
N PRO A 128 -2.96 10.29 1.23
CA PRO A 128 -2.66 9.23 2.19
C PRO A 128 -3.15 7.83 1.78
N PHE A 129 -4.22 7.71 0.99
CA PHE A 129 -4.68 6.41 0.49
C PHE A 129 -3.65 5.78 -0.44
N ILE A 130 -3.10 6.53 -1.40
CA ILE A 130 -2.06 6.02 -2.29
C ILE A 130 -0.80 5.63 -1.51
N VAL A 131 -0.42 6.41 -0.49
CA VAL A 131 0.73 6.09 0.38
C VAL A 131 0.52 4.77 1.14
N ASN A 132 -0.72 4.46 1.53
CA ASN A 132 -1.05 3.24 2.26
C ASN A 132 -1.21 2.02 1.35
N PHE A 133 -1.79 2.19 0.15
CA PHE A 133 -2.15 1.07 -0.72
C PHE A 133 -1.07 0.75 -1.77
N TYR A 134 -0.49 1.76 -2.41
CA TYR A 134 0.42 1.58 -3.55
C TYR A 134 1.66 2.50 -3.53
N PRO A 135 2.38 2.66 -2.40
CA PRO A 135 3.49 3.61 -2.31
C PRO A 135 4.65 3.26 -3.26
N LYS A 136 4.94 1.96 -3.50
CA LYS A 136 6.07 1.55 -4.35
C LYS A 136 5.72 1.77 -5.82
N SER A 137 4.56 1.30 -6.24
CA SER A 137 4.10 1.42 -7.63
C SER A 137 3.92 2.88 -8.02
N PHE A 138 3.29 3.70 -7.17
CA PHE A 138 3.10 5.12 -7.45
C PHE A 138 4.43 5.88 -7.51
N TYR A 139 5.36 5.58 -6.60
CA TYR A 139 6.70 6.18 -6.65
C TYR A 139 7.44 5.80 -7.94
N LEU A 140 7.40 4.53 -8.34
CA LEU A 140 8.00 4.08 -9.60
C LEU A 140 7.34 4.71 -10.83
N LEU A 141 6.01 4.82 -10.86
CA LEU A 141 5.27 5.45 -11.95
C LEU A 141 5.67 6.91 -12.14
N SER A 142 5.85 7.68 -11.04
CA SER A 142 6.31 9.07 -11.16
C SER A 142 7.70 9.17 -11.80
N LYS A 143 8.62 8.24 -11.48
CA LYS A 143 9.95 8.17 -12.11
C LYS A 143 9.91 7.67 -13.54
N GLU A 144 8.98 6.78 -13.87
CA GLU A 144 8.84 6.21 -15.21
C GLU A 144 8.24 7.23 -16.19
N CYS A 145 7.20 7.95 -15.76
CA CYS A 145 6.53 8.96 -16.58
C CYS A 145 7.29 10.30 -16.60
N GLY A 146 8.31 10.48 -15.74
CA GLY A 146 9.00 11.77 -15.58
C GLY A 146 8.08 12.89 -15.07
N LYS A 147 6.96 12.54 -14.42
CA LYS A 147 5.98 13.49 -13.89
C LYS A 147 6.25 13.79 -12.43
N SER A 148 5.85 14.97 -11.99
CA SER A 148 5.81 15.27 -10.57
C SER A 148 4.76 14.40 -9.86
N VAL A 149 4.92 14.24 -8.55
CA VAL A 149 4.05 13.35 -7.76
C VAL A 149 2.64 13.93 -7.66
N SER A 150 2.53 15.25 -7.48
CA SER A 150 1.25 15.96 -7.44
C SER A 150 0.51 15.87 -8.77
N ASP A 151 1.16 16.13 -9.90
CA ASP A 151 0.50 16.09 -11.21
C ASP A 151 -0.01 14.69 -11.53
N LEU A 152 0.82 13.66 -11.31
CA LEU A 152 0.43 12.27 -11.53
C LEU A 152 -0.76 11.87 -10.64
N PHE A 153 -0.82 12.39 -9.41
CA PHE A 153 -1.91 12.09 -8.48
C PHE A 153 -3.21 12.78 -8.87
N LEU A 154 -3.15 14.03 -9.29
CA LEU A 154 -4.33 14.76 -9.78
C LEU A 154 -4.87 14.15 -11.08
N GLU A 155 -4.00 13.74 -12.00
CA GLU A 155 -4.40 13.00 -13.21
C GLU A 155 -5.09 11.67 -12.89
N TRP A 156 -4.53 10.91 -11.93
CA TRP A 156 -5.15 9.69 -11.44
C TRP A 156 -6.55 9.95 -10.86
N LEU A 157 -6.71 10.97 -10.03
CA LEU A 157 -8.00 11.34 -9.46
C LEU A 157 -9.03 11.70 -10.53
N LEU A 158 -8.64 12.50 -11.51
CA LEU A 158 -9.51 12.86 -12.63
C LEU A 158 -9.91 11.63 -13.44
N TRP A 159 -8.98 10.70 -13.67
CA TRP A 159 -9.26 9.45 -14.37
C TRP A 159 -10.27 8.58 -13.59
N VAL A 160 -10.15 8.48 -12.26
CA VAL A 160 -11.14 7.75 -11.43
C VAL A 160 -12.49 8.41 -11.49
N ASN A 161 -12.51 9.74 -11.38
CA ASN A 161 -13.73 10.53 -11.38
C ASN A 161 -14.50 10.38 -12.70
N ASP A 162 -13.78 10.44 -13.83
CA ASP A 162 -14.32 10.21 -15.18
C ASP A 162 -14.83 8.76 -15.33
N LYS A 163 -14.04 7.77 -14.91
CA LYS A 163 -14.41 6.36 -14.99
C LYS A 163 -15.66 6.01 -14.18
N LEU A 164 -15.91 6.73 -13.09
CA LEU A 164 -17.05 6.51 -12.20
C LEU A 164 -18.19 7.51 -12.43
N GLU A 165 -18.07 8.37 -13.45
CA GLU A 165 -19.06 9.39 -13.82
C GLU A 165 -19.52 10.24 -12.62
N ARG A 166 -18.56 10.66 -11.77
CA ARG A 166 -18.83 11.44 -10.55
C ARG A 166 -18.80 12.93 -10.84
N ASP A 167 -19.76 13.68 -10.28
CA ASP A 167 -19.80 15.14 -10.38
C ASP A 167 -18.73 15.83 -9.51
N GLU A 168 -18.32 15.19 -8.41
CA GLU A 168 -17.34 15.73 -7.46
C GLU A 168 -16.13 14.81 -7.29
N ILE A 169 -14.93 15.42 -7.30
CA ILE A 169 -13.66 14.72 -7.09
C ILE A 169 -13.62 14.14 -5.68
N THR A 170 -13.76 12.83 -5.60
CA THR A 170 -13.73 12.06 -4.36
C THR A 170 -12.95 10.78 -4.57
N LEU A 171 -12.22 10.35 -3.54
CA LEU A 171 -11.51 9.08 -3.55
C LEU A 171 -11.82 8.30 -2.27
N THR A 172 -12.15 7.04 -2.41
CA THR A 172 -12.32 6.10 -1.30
C THR A 172 -11.21 5.04 -1.31
N PRO A 173 -10.96 4.36 -0.18
CA PRO A 173 -10.07 3.20 -0.14
C PRO A 173 -10.43 2.12 -1.17
N SER A 174 -11.73 1.90 -1.40
CA SER A 174 -12.22 0.95 -2.40
C SER A 174 -11.87 1.36 -3.83
N ASP A 175 -11.95 2.65 -4.15
CA ASP A 175 -11.55 3.16 -5.47
C ASP A 175 -10.07 2.91 -5.74
N CYS A 176 -9.19 3.15 -4.74
CA CYS A 176 -7.77 2.83 -4.85
C CYS A 176 -7.56 1.35 -5.17
N TYR A 177 -8.17 0.46 -4.39
CA TYR A 177 -8.02 -0.98 -4.56
C TYR A 177 -8.54 -1.49 -5.91
N LEU A 178 -9.73 -1.05 -6.33
CA LEU A 178 -10.40 -1.57 -7.54
C LEU A 178 -9.83 -1.01 -8.84
N HIS A 179 -9.22 0.17 -8.82
CA HIS A 179 -8.97 0.92 -10.05
C HIS A 179 -7.51 1.31 -10.26
N PHE A 180 -6.69 1.39 -9.21
CA PHE A 180 -5.32 1.90 -9.36
C PHE A 180 -4.45 1.01 -10.24
N SER A 181 -4.52 -0.31 -10.05
CA SER A 181 -3.76 -1.26 -10.86
C SER A 181 -4.08 -1.14 -12.35
N HIS A 182 -5.36 -1.02 -12.69
CA HIS A 182 -5.79 -0.84 -14.07
C HIS A 182 -5.34 0.50 -14.67
N TYR A 183 -5.38 1.59 -13.90
CA TYR A 183 -4.85 2.88 -14.36
C TYR A 183 -3.34 2.83 -14.57
N ALA A 184 -2.59 2.26 -13.62
CA ALA A 184 -1.15 2.11 -13.72
C ALA A 184 -0.74 1.33 -14.97
N GLU A 185 -1.40 0.20 -15.24
CA GLU A 185 -1.18 -0.60 -16.45
C GLU A 185 -1.55 0.15 -17.73
N SER A 186 -2.68 0.88 -17.73
CA SER A 186 -3.11 1.68 -18.88
C SER A 186 -2.12 2.81 -19.18
N LEU A 187 -1.62 3.47 -18.14
CA LEU A 187 -0.61 4.52 -18.24
C LEU A 187 0.71 3.96 -18.77
N LEU A 188 1.18 2.84 -18.24
CA LEU A 188 2.40 2.16 -18.72
C LEU A 188 2.29 1.71 -20.17
N ALA A 189 1.13 1.19 -20.58
CA ALA A 189 0.87 0.79 -21.96
C ALA A 189 0.83 1.98 -22.93
N SER A 190 0.51 3.18 -22.44
CA SER A 190 0.52 4.40 -23.24
C SER A 190 1.92 4.99 -23.47
N LEU A 191 2.92 4.56 -22.70
CA LEU A 191 4.30 5.01 -22.86
C LEU A 191 4.94 4.31 -24.06
N GLU A 192 5.71 5.06 -24.86
CA GLU A 192 6.47 4.49 -25.99
C GLU A 192 7.45 3.40 -25.55
N LYS A 193 8.02 3.55 -24.34
CA LYS A 193 8.98 2.62 -23.78
C LYS A 193 8.95 2.65 -22.26
N VAL A 194 8.74 1.49 -21.65
CA VAL A 194 8.92 1.26 -20.21
C VAL A 194 10.37 0.81 -19.96
N GLN A 195 11.15 1.66 -19.30
CA GLN A 195 12.52 1.40 -18.85
C GLN A 195 12.51 0.38 -17.71
N ARG A 196 11.72 0.62 -16.66
CA ARG A 196 11.66 -0.22 -15.45
C ARG A 196 10.63 -1.33 -15.58
N LYS A 197 10.95 -2.36 -16.38
CA LYS A 197 10.05 -3.51 -16.63
C LYS A 197 9.52 -4.19 -15.36
N TYR A 198 10.27 -4.14 -14.27
CA TYR A 198 9.88 -4.73 -12.98
C TYR A 198 8.71 -4.00 -12.29
N ILE A 199 8.27 -2.84 -12.80
CA ILE A 199 7.13 -2.10 -12.24
C ILE A 199 5.83 -2.92 -12.25
N HIS A 200 5.60 -3.73 -13.28
CA HIS A 200 4.43 -4.61 -13.37
C HIS A 200 4.42 -5.65 -12.24
N ASP A 201 5.59 -6.19 -11.90
CA ASP A 201 5.71 -7.15 -10.81
C ASP A 201 5.55 -6.49 -9.44
N ILE A 202 6.03 -5.25 -9.26
CA ILE A 202 5.80 -4.48 -8.02
C ILE A 202 4.32 -4.12 -7.85
N LEU A 203 3.64 -3.76 -8.94
CA LEU A 203 2.20 -3.50 -8.92
C LEU A 203 1.40 -4.75 -8.56
N ARG A 204 1.77 -5.90 -9.14
CA ARG A 204 1.17 -7.19 -8.80
C ARG A 204 1.46 -7.59 -7.36
N TYR A 205 2.67 -7.34 -6.86
CA TYR A 205 3.04 -7.57 -5.45
C TYR A 205 2.17 -6.75 -4.49
N GLU A 206 1.99 -5.45 -4.73
CA GLU A 206 1.15 -4.60 -3.88
C GLU A 206 -0.33 -5.01 -3.97
N THR A 207 -0.81 -5.37 -5.17
CA THR A 207 -2.19 -5.88 -5.36
C THR A 207 -2.43 -7.18 -4.59
N ASN A 208 -1.55 -8.18 -4.73
CA ASN A 208 -1.64 -9.45 -3.98
C ASN A 208 -1.58 -9.23 -2.46
N SER A 209 -0.80 -8.23 -2.01
CA SER A 209 -0.71 -7.84 -0.61
C SER A 209 -2.03 -7.29 -0.06
N LEU A 210 -2.82 -6.61 -0.89
CA LEU A 210 -4.15 -6.12 -0.54
C LEU A 210 -5.22 -7.21 -0.64
N ASP A 211 -5.14 -8.09 -1.64
CA ASP A 211 -6.10 -9.18 -1.83
C ASP A 211 -6.12 -10.13 -0.63
N VAL A 212 -4.94 -10.49 -0.12
CA VAL A 212 -4.81 -11.38 1.04
C VAL A 212 -5.30 -10.73 2.34
N ALA A 213 -5.30 -9.39 2.42
CA ALA A 213 -5.78 -8.64 3.58
C ALA A 213 -7.29 -8.72 3.76
N GLN A 214 -8.04 -9.17 2.73
CA GLN A 214 -9.49 -9.37 2.81
C GLN A 214 -9.90 -10.61 3.60
N TRP A 215 -8.97 -11.54 3.86
CA TRP A 215 -9.30 -12.80 4.53
C TRP A 215 -9.15 -12.71 6.04
N ASP A 216 -10.17 -13.22 6.75
CA ASP A 216 -10.25 -13.12 8.20
C ASP A 216 -9.15 -13.94 8.90
N THR A 217 -8.60 -13.36 9.97
CA THR A 217 -7.40 -13.78 10.71
C THR A 217 -7.59 -15.02 11.59
N ALA A 218 -8.71 -15.73 11.49
CA ALA A 218 -8.91 -16.96 12.25
C ALA A 218 -7.84 -17.99 11.87
N SER A 219 -7.00 -18.40 12.83
CA SER A 219 -5.99 -19.43 12.62
C SER A 219 -6.69 -20.77 12.39
N ASP A 220 -6.55 -21.35 11.20
CA ASP A 220 -6.95 -22.74 10.98
C ASP A 220 -5.89 -23.60 11.69
N LYS A 221 -6.28 -24.34 12.73
CA LYS A 221 -5.33 -25.19 13.46
C LYS A 221 -4.94 -26.37 12.59
N PHE A 222 -3.71 -26.36 12.08
CA PHE A 222 -3.09 -27.51 11.45
C PHE A 222 -2.49 -28.41 12.53
N ASP A 223 -3.02 -29.63 12.67
CA ASP A 223 -2.48 -30.65 13.58
C ASP A 223 -2.37 -31.99 12.85
N LEU A 224 -1.16 -32.56 12.86
CA LEU A 224 -0.85 -33.88 12.32
C LEU A 224 -0.81 -34.96 13.40
N ALA A 225 -0.97 -34.60 14.68
CA ALA A 225 -0.92 -35.54 15.79
C ALA A 225 -2.06 -36.57 15.69
N GLY A 226 -1.71 -37.82 15.42
CA GLY A 226 -2.64 -38.94 15.32
C GLY A 226 -3.26 -39.15 13.92
N ALA A 227 -2.87 -38.39 12.91
CA ALA A 227 -3.29 -38.62 11.53
C ALA A 227 -2.60 -39.85 10.93
N ASP A 228 -3.36 -40.69 10.21
CA ASP A 228 -2.78 -41.74 9.37
C ASP A 228 -2.01 -41.08 8.21
N LEU A 229 -0.70 -40.93 8.38
CA LEU A 229 0.19 -40.26 7.43
C LEU A 229 0.15 -40.88 6.02
N SER A 230 -0.25 -42.15 5.91
CA SER A 230 -0.37 -42.83 4.62
C SER A 230 -1.64 -42.44 3.84
N ASN A 231 -2.69 -42.05 4.57
CA ASN A 231 -3.98 -41.61 4.03
C ASN A 231 -4.23 -40.10 4.17
N PHE A 232 -3.28 -39.36 4.76
CA PHE A 232 -3.37 -37.92 4.93
C PHE A 232 -3.46 -37.21 3.58
N LYS A 233 -4.42 -36.30 3.45
CA LYS A 233 -4.69 -35.52 2.23
C LYS A 233 -4.49 -34.03 2.56
N PRO A 234 -3.31 -33.46 2.27
CA PRO A 234 -3.08 -32.05 2.55
C PRO A 234 -4.02 -31.17 1.71
N ILE A 235 -4.58 -30.14 2.34
CA ILE A 235 -5.43 -29.14 1.69
C ILE A 235 -4.70 -27.80 1.77
N LYS A 236 -4.47 -27.15 0.63
CA LYS A 236 -3.93 -25.80 0.57
C LYS A 236 -4.92 -24.83 1.20
N SER A 237 -4.43 -23.99 2.09
CA SER A 237 -5.23 -22.95 2.71
C SER A 237 -5.87 -22.05 1.64
N LYS A 238 -7.14 -21.69 1.85
CA LYS A 238 -7.82 -20.70 1.00
C LYS A 238 -7.39 -19.26 1.33
N LYS A 239 -6.62 -19.08 2.42
CA LYS A 239 -6.19 -17.78 2.95
C LYS A 239 -4.76 -17.42 2.52
N ILE A 240 -4.24 -18.06 1.48
CA ILE A 240 -2.94 -17.74 0.89
C ILE A 240 -3.05 -17.45 -0.60
N ILE A 241 -2.23 -16.52 -1.08
CA ILE A 241 -2.01 -16.28 -2.51
C ILE A 241 -0.59 -16.74 -2.82
N ILE A 242 -0.43 -17.54 -3.87
CA ILE A 242 0.87 -17.94 -4.40
C ILE A 242 0.98 -17.34 -5.78
N ASP A 243 2.02 -16.55 -6.01
CA ASP A 243 2.23 -15.90 -7.30
C ASP A 243 3.71 -15.92 -7.70
N GLU A 244 3.95 -15.90 -9.01
CA GLU A 244 5.28 -15.91 -9.60
C GLU A 244 5.60 -14.54 -10.18
N PHE A 245 6.83 -14.09 -9.93
CA PHE A 245 7.36 -12.83 -10.42
C PHE A 245 8.54 -13.10 -11.33
N GLN A 246 8.73 -12.27 -12.36
CA GLN A 246 9.85 -12.36 -13.29
C GLN A 246 11.15 -11.85 -12.68
N PHE A 247 11.05 -10.96 -11.69
CA PHE A 247 12.18 -10.36 -11.01
C PHE A 247 12.26 -10.76 -9.53
N ASN A 248 13.43 -10.55 -8.95
CA ASN A 248 13.67 -10.76 -7.52
C ASN A 248 13.06 -9.61 -6.70
N ILE A 249 11.78 -9.76 -6.36
CA ILE A 249 11.00 -8.73 -5.66
C ILE A 249 11.55 -8.38 -4.28
N PRO A 250 12.01 -9.32 -3.43
CA PRO A 250 12.65 -8.98 -2.16
C PRO A 250 13.83 -8.00 -2.31
N VAL A 251 14.70 -8.23 -3.29
CA VAL A 251 15.85 -7.36 -3.56
C VAL A 251 15.40 -5.98 -4.06
N ILE A 252 14.41 -5.92 -4.95
CA ILE A 252 13.87 -4.65 -5.45
C ILE A 252 13.26 -3.84 -4.29
N ILE A 253 12.46 -4.47 -3.42
CA ILE A 253 11.85 -3.79 -2.27
C ILE A 253 12.91 -3.27 -1.30
N ASP A 254 13.97 -4.03 -1.02
CA ASP A 254 15.08 -3.58 -0.17
C ASP A 254 15.82 -2.36 -0.77
N ASP A 255 16.05 -2.36 -2.08
CA ASP A 255 16.61 -1.21 -2.79
C ASP A 255 15.67 0.01 -2.71
N LEU A 256 14.37 -0.17 -2.91
CA LEU A 256 13.37 0.91 -2.78
C LEU A 256 13.32 1.48 -1.35
N LYS A 257 13.41 0.63 -0.33
CA LYS A 257 13.53 1.03 1.09
C LYS A 257 14.85 1.74 1.42
N LYS A 258 15.82 1.73 0.50
CA LYS A 258 17.06 2.52 0.60
C LYS A 258 17.05 3.72 -0.33
N ASN A 259 15.88 4.03 -0.91
CA ASN A 259 15.68 5.03 -1.95
C ASN A 259 16.62 4.84 -3.17
N ARG A 260 16.93 3.59 -3.51
CA ARG A 260 17.72 3.21 -4.67
C ARG A 260 16.79 2.70 -5.76
N VAL A 261 16.51 3.52 -6.75
CA VAL A 261 15.69 3.13 -7.90
C VAL A 261 16.62 2.79 -9.06
N LYS A 262 16.88 1.50 -9.28
CA LYS A 262 17.67 1.04 -10.44
C LYS A 262 16.81 1.03 -11.69
N GLU A 263 17.40 1.23 -12.85
CA GLU A 263 16.66 1.16 -14.12
C GLU A 263 16.35 -0.29 -14.51
N THR A 264 17.25 -1.22 -14.18
CA THR A 264 17.15 -2.62 -14.57
C THR A 264 17.56 -3.55 -13.43
N TYR A 265 16.93 -4.72 -13.42
CA TYR A 265 17.29 -5.87 -12.58
C TYR A 265 17.45 -7.09 -13.49
N PRO A 266 18.31 -8.05 -13.13
CA PRO A 266 18.37 -9.33 -13.83
C PRO A 266 17.01 -10.04 -13.73
N VAL A 267 16.64 -10.75 -14.80
CA VAL A 267 15.46 -11.63 -14.78
C VAL A 267 15.82 -12.84 -13.92
N GLU A 268 15.23 -12.90 -12.75
CA GLU A 268 15.42 -13.94 -11.74
C GLU A 268 14.05 -14.23 -11.14
N PRO A 269 13.33 -15.24 -11.67
CA PRO A 269 11.98 -15.49 -11.24
C PRO A 269 11.92 -15.90 -9.76
N THR A 270 10.97 -15.32 -9.02
CA THR A 270 10.73 -15.65 -7.62
C THR A 270 9.27 -16.06 -7.42
N THR A 271 9.03 -17.08 -6.59
CA THR A 271 7.66 -17.46 -6.18
C THR A 271 7.43 -16.99 -4.76
N LEU A 272 6.40 -16.15 -4.57
CA LEU A 272 6.07 -15.61 -3.25
C LEU A 272 4.72 -16.16 -2.78
N VAL A 273 4.63 -16.40 -1.48
CA VAL A 273 3.40 -16.74 -0.77
C VAL A 273 3.01 -15.57 0.11
N PHE A 274 1.82 -15.04 -0.11
CA PHE A 274 1.20 -13.97 0.67
C PHE A 274 0.20 -14.59 1.64
N LYS A 275 0.27 -14.21 2.91
CA LYS A 275 -0.72 -14.54 3.95
C LYS A 275 -0.91 -13.37 4.91
N HIS A 276 -2.04 -13.34 5.60
CA HIS A 276 -2.22 -12.50 6.79
C HIS A 276 -2.11 -13.34 8.05
N GLU A 277 -1.24 -12.92 8.97
CA GLU A 277 -1.03 -13.56 10.27
C GLU A 277 -1.00 -12.47 11.35
N ASN A 278 -1.84 -12.62 12.38
CA ASN A 278 -1.94 -11.65 13.48
C ASN A 278 -2.15 -10.19 13.02
N LYS A 279 -3.00 -9.99 12.00
CA LYS A 279 -3.27 -8.68 11.37
C LYS A 279 -2.06 -8.05 10.65
N GLN A 280 -1.04 -8.85 10.34
CA GLN A 280 0.12 -8.41 9.57
C GLN A 280 0.24 -9.23 8.29
N LEU A 281 0.64 -8.55 7.22
CA LEU A 281 1.03 -9.20 5.98
C LEU A 281 2.36 -9.94 6.19
N VAL A 282 2.38 -11.22 5.86
CA VAL A 282 3.59 -12.03 5.80
C VAL A 282 3.78 -12.50 4.37
N VAL A 283 4.94 -12.18 3.80
CA VAL A 283 5.33 -12.62 2.46
C VAL A 283 6.60 -13.45 2.57
N ASN A 284 6.56 -14.69 2.11
CA ASN A 284 7.72 -15.59 2.11
C ASN A 284 7.99 -16.09 0.69
N GLU A 285 9.26 -16.21 0.35
CA GLU A 285 9.69 -16.87 -0.87
C GLU A 285 9.64 -18.40 -0.68
N ILE A 286 9.15 -19.10 -1.69
CA ILE A 286 9.16 -20.57 -1.75
C ILE A 286 9.89 -21.04 -3.01
N ASN A 287 10.54 -22.20 -2.90
CA ASN A 287 11.14 -22.85 -4.06
C ASN A 287 10.08 -23.58 -4.90
N GLU A 288 10.48 -24.04 -6.09
CA GLU A 288 9.59 -24.75 -7.00
C GLU A 288 8.99 -26.02 -6.36
N PHE A 289 9.77 -26.73 -5.55
CA PHE A 289 9.28 -27.93 -4.84
C PHE A 289 8.11 -27.59 -3.91
N GLY A 290 8.24 -26.53 -3.10
CA GLY A 290 7.18 -26.07 -2.21
C GLY A 290 5.93 -25.62 -2.98
N LYS A 291 6.12 -24.96 -4.13
CA LYS A 291 5.03 -24.54 -5.02
C LYS A 291 4.27 -25.74 -5.58
N ASP A 292 4.98 -26.70 -6.15
CA ASP A 292 4.39 -27.91 -6.74
C ASP A 292 3.68 -28.75 -5.66
N LEU A 293 4.27 -28.87 -4.47
CA LEU A 293 3.68 -29.52 -3.30
C LEU A 293 2.37 -28.85 -2.87
N LEU A 294 2.33 -27.51 -2.75
CA LEU A 294 1.11 -26.77 -2.41
C LEU A 294 0.03 -26.88 -3.49
N ASN A 295 0.41 -26.89 -4.78
CA ASN A 295 -0.53 -27.05 -5.88
C ASN A 295 -1.16 -28.45 -5.94
N LEU A 296 -0.41 -29.49 -5.57
CA LEU A 296 -0.91 -30.87 -5.49
C LEU A 296 -1.73 -31.13 -4.21
N SER A 297 -1.56 -30.29 -3.19
CA SER A 297 -2.28 -30.32 -1.91
C SER A 297 -3.69 -29.74 -2.05
N ASN A 298 -4.58 -30.45 -2.73
CA ASN A 298 -5.96 -30.02 -3.00
C ASN A 298 -7.02 -30.86 -2.27
N GLY A 299 -6.62 -31.68 -1.29
CA GLY A 299 -7.50 -32.61 -0.58
C GLY A 299 -7.93 -33.85 -1.37
N ARG A 300 -7.52 -33.99 -2.65
CA ARG A 300 -7.85 -35.19 -3.47
C ARG A 300 -6.76 -36.24 -3.43
N ASN A 301 -5.50 -35.82 -3.49
CA ASN A 301 -4.35 -36.72 -3.46
C ASN A 301 -3.90 -36.97 -2.02
N THR A 302 -3.52 -38.21 -1.70
CA THR A 302 -2.80 -38.51 -0.46
C THR A 302 -1.36 -38.03 -0.56
N LEU A 303 -0.71 -37.77 0.59
CA LEU A 303 0.70 -37.40 0.63
C LEU A 303 1.59 -38.40 -0.11
N LYS A 304 1.27 -39.70 -0.02
CA LYS A 304 1.96 -40.75 -0.78
C LYS A 304 1.86 -40.52 -2.29
N ASN A 305 0.66 -40.30 -2.83
CA ASN A 305 0.48 -40.05 -4.26
C ASN A 305 1.16 -38.74 -4.71
N ILE A 306 1.19 -37.73 -3.84
CA ILE A 306 1.89 -36.48 -4.12
C ILE A 306 3.40 -36.72 -4.19
N SER A 307 3.96 -37.45 -3.22
CA SER A 307 5.38 -37.79 -3.19
C SER A 307 5.81 -38.59 -4.41
N GLU A 308 4.99 -39.53 -4.89
CA GLU A 308 5.29 -40.34 -6.08
C GLU A 308 5.34 -39.46 -7.34
N LYS A 309 4.43 -38.50 -7.47
CA LYS A 309 4.42 -37.54 -8.59
C LYS A 309 5.60 -36.57 -8.55
N LEU A 310 5.99 -36.10 -7.36
CA LEU A 310 7.11 -35.17 -7.20
C LEU A 310 8.47 -35.86 -7.30
N TYR A 311 8.54 -37.16 -7.01
CA TYR A 311 9.79 -37.94 -7.07
C TYR A 311 10.41 -37.94 -8.46
N GLU A 312 9.60 -37.97 -9.53
CA GLU A 312 10.11 -37.94 -10.90
C GLU A 312 10.90 -36.67 -11.24
N LYS A 313 10.55 -35.54 -10.61
CA LYS A 313 11.16 -34.22 -10.86
C LYS A 313 12.22 -33.85 -9.84
N TYR A 314 12.03 -34.21 -8.57
CA TYR A 314 12.85 -33.73 -7.45
C TYR A 314 13.56 -34.86 -6.67
N GLY A 315 13.26 -36.14 -6.95
CA GLY A 315 13.77 -37.29 -6.20
C GLY A 315 15.15 -37.79 -6.63
N SER A 316 15.83 -37.12 -7.57
CA SER A 316 17.14 -37.55 -8.06
C SER A 316 18.18 -37.55 -6.94
N GLY A 317 18.75 -38.72 -6.66
CA GLY A 317 19.77 -38.88 -5.61
C GLY A 317 19.25 -39.33 -4.24
N MET A 318 17.94 -39.59 -4.10
CA MET A 318 17.33 -40.13 -2.88
C MET A 318 16.56 -41.43 -3.15
N THR A 319 16.43 -42.30 -2.14
CA THR A 319 15.49 -43.42 -2.26
C THR A 319 14.06 -42.89 -2.16
N ARG A 320 13.08 -43.64 -2.69
CA ARG A 320 11.66 -43.25 -2.60
C ARG A 320 11.18 -43.10 -1.16
N LYS A 321 11.77 -43.85 -0.22
CA LYS A 321 11.44 -43.77 1.20
C LYS A 321 11.96 -42.46 1.80
N ASP A 322 13.22 -42.13 1.55
CA ASP A 322 13.83 -40.90 2.07
C ASP A 322 13.13 -39.66 1.49
N PHE A 323 12.76 -39.69 0.20
CA PHE A 323 12.01 -38.60 -0.43
C PHE A 323 10.61 -38.43 0.16
N PHE A 324 9.94 -39.52 0.52
CA PHE A 324 8.64 -39.45 1.21
C PHE A 324 8.78 -38.80 2.59
N GLU A 325 9.84 -39.13 3.35
CA GLU A 325 10.15 -38.49 4.63
C GLU A 325 10.43 -36.98 4.45
N SER A 326 11.19 -36.59 3.41
CA SER A 326 11.37 -35.16 3.08
C SER A 326 10.07 -34.46 2.69
N CYS A 327 9.17 -35.11 1.96
CA CYS A 327 7.83 -34.58 1.66
C CYS A 327 7.00 -34.39 2.94
N LEU A 328 7.12 -35.31 3.89
CA LEU A 328 6.43 -35.23 5.18
C LEU A 328 6.94 -34.05 6.02
N GLU A 329 8.25 -33.87 6.12
CA GLU A 329 8.88 -32.73 6.79
C GLU A 329 8.46 -31.40 6.14
N ALA A 330 8.41 -31.36 4.81
CA ALA A 330 7.94 -30.20 4.08
C ALA A 330 6.48 -29.89 4.38
N VAL A 331 5.59 -30.90 4.38
CA VAL A 331 4.18 -30.73 4.76
C VAL A 331 4.01 -30.27 6.20
N GLN A 332 4.80 -30.79 7.14
CA GLN A 332 4.83 -30.32 8.52
C GLN A 332 5.24 -28.84 8.59
N THR A 333 6.31 -28.48 7.88
CA THR A 333 6.81 -27.09 7.83
C THR A 333 5.76 -26.14 7.24
N LEU A 334 5.17 -26.50 6.09
CA LEU A 334 4.10 -25.72 5.44
C LEU A 334 2.84 -25.63 6.32
N GLY A 335 2.55 -26.68 7.07
CA GLY A 335 1.49 -26.72 8.07
C GLY A 335 1.71 -25.77 9.23
N VAL A 336 2.92 -25.77 9.82
CA VAL A 336 3.33 -24.80 10.87
C VAL A 336 3.28 -23.37 10.33
N MET A 337 3.59 -23.16 9.05
CA MET A 337 3.47 -21.87 8.38
C MET A 337 2.02 -21.49 8.02
N ASN A 338 1.02 -22.31 8.36
CA ASN A 338 -0.41 -22.11 8.05
C ASN A 338 -0.73 -22.05 6.55
N TYR A 339 0.09 -22.70 5.71
CA TYR A 339 -0.17 -22.80 4.26
C TYR A 339 -1.06 -23.99 3.91
N LEU A 340 -1.18 -24.93 4.84
CA LEU A 340 -2.05 -26.10 4.73
C LEU A 340 -3.13 -26.04 5.82
N SER A 341 -4.33 -26.50 5.48
CA SER A 341 -5.43 -26.77 6.39
C SER A 341 -5.67 -28.28 6.51
N SER A 342 -6.22 -28.69 7.65
CA SER A 342 -6.62 -30.08 7.93
C SER A 342 -7.94 -30.47 7.28
#